data_AF-A0A7X8HNA8-F1
#
_entry.id   AF-A0A7X8HNA8-F1
#
_cell.length_a   1.000
_cell.length_b   1.000
_cell.length_c   1.000
_cell.angle_alpha   90.00
_cell.angle_beta   90.00
_cell.angle_gamma   90.00
#
_symmetry.space_group_name_H-M   'P 1'
#
loop_
_entity.id
_entity.type
_entity.pdbx_description
1 polymer ?
#
loop_
_entity_poly.entity_id
_entity_poly.type
_entity_poly.pdbx_seq_one_letter_code
_entity_poly.pdbx_strand_id
1 'polypeptide(L)' 'EGMAVRVVSMPSWELFAAQPEEYQEQVLPPYVTARLAVEAGLNAGWHRYAGQSQRQKPA' A
#
# COMPACT_ATOMS: atom_id res chain seq x y z
N GLU A 1 15.89 -14.57 3.92
CA GLU A 1 15.34 -14.95 2.61
C GLU A 1 14.23 -15.96 2.81
N GLY A 2 13.25 -16.06 1.91
CA GLY A 2 12.09 -16.98 2.06
C GLY A 2 10.77 -16.33 2.51
N MET A 3 10.64 -15.00 2.42
CA MET A 3 9.38 -14.31 2.68
C MET A 3 8.55 -14.23 1.39
N ALA A 4 7.28 -14.67 1.44
CA ALA A 4 6.35 -14.44 0.34
C ALA A 4 5.95 -12.96 0.31
N VAL A 5 6.32 -12.26 -0.77
CA VAL A 5 6.04 -10.83 -0.96
C VAL A 5 5.37 -10.59 -2.30
N ARG A 6 4.53 -9.55 -2.38
CA ARG A 6 3.90 -9.06 -3.61
C ARG A 6 4.31 -7.61 -3.81
N VAL A 7 4.60 -7.25 -5.06
CA VAL A 7 4.82 -5.86 -5.48
C VAL A 7 3.59 -5.39 -6.24
N VAL A 8 3.06 -4.24 -5.86
CA VAL A 8 1.94 -3.58 -6.54
C VAL A 8 2.42 -2.23 -7.03
N SER A 9 2.29 -1.97 -8.34
CA SER A 9 2.47 -0.64 -8.90
C SER A 9 1.15 0.13 -8.78
N MET A 10 1.18 1.34 -8.20
CA MET A 10 0.00 2.17 -7.98
C MET A 10 0.22 3.58 -8.53
N PRO A 11 0.13 3.78 -9.86
CA PRO A 11 0.48 5.04 -10.52
C PRO A 11 -0.55 6.17 -10.32
N SER A 12 -1.80 5.85 -9.98
CA SER A 12 -2.84 6.82 -9.61
C SER A 12 -3.71 6.27 -8.49
N TRP A 13 -3.85 7.03 -7.41
CA TRP A 13 -4.68 6.65 -6.28
C TRP A 13 -6.16 6.85 -6.57
N GLU A 14 -6.50 7.88 -7.34
CA GLU A 14 -7.86 8.20 -7.73
C GLU A 14 -8.46 7.08 -8.57
N LEU A 15 -7.71 6.62 -9.58
CA LEU A 15 -8.17 5.53 -10.45
C LEU A 15 -8.26 4.20 -9.71
N PHE A 16 -7.35 3.93 -8.77
CA PHE A 16 -7.42 2.74 -7.93
C PHE A 16 -8.63 2.79 -6.98
N ALA A 17 -8.87 3.91 -6.32
CA ALA A 17 -10.00 4.10 -5.40
C ALA A 17 -11.36 4.07 -6.11
N ALA A 18 -11.40 4.37 -7.41
CA ALA A 18 -12.61 4.29 -8.23
C ALA A 18 -12.93 2.86 -8.71
N GLN A 19 -12.03 1.89 -8.51
CA GLN A 19 -12.29 0.50 -8.90
C GLN A 19 -13.33 -0.16 -7.97
N PRO A 20 -14.04 -1.20 -8.42
CA PRO A 20 -14.89 -2.00 -7.56
C PRO A 20 -14.13 -2.52 -6.33
N GLU A 21 -14.81 -2.63 -5.19
CA GLU A 21 -14.22 -3.10 -3.92
C GLU A 21 -13.54 -4.46 -4.08
N GLU A 22 -14.18 -5.39 -4.81
CA GLU A 22 -13.61 -6.71 -5.11
C GLU A 22 -12.22 -6.62 -5.77
N TYR A 23 -12.02 -5.69 -6.71
CA TYR A 23 -10.72 -5.48 -7.35
C TYR A 23 -9.70 -4.91 -6.36
N GLN A 24 -10.12 -3.95 -5.53
CA GLN A 24 -9.24 -3.37 -4.51
C GLN A 24 -8.78 -4.43 -3.51
N GLU A 25 -9.66 -5.34 -3.09
CA GLU A 25 -9.34 -6.47 -2.20
C GLU A 25 -8.48 -7.53 -2.88
N GLN A 26 -8.67 -7.81 -4.17
CA GLN A 26 -7.80 -8.72 -4.91
C GLN A 26 -6.36 -8.18 -4.99
N VAL A 27 -6.19 -6.87 -5.19
CA VAL A 27 -4.88 -6.21 -5.27
C VAL A 27 -4.24 -6.03 -3.90
N LEU A 28 -5.01 -5.52 -2.93
CA LEU A 28 -4.60 -5.24 -1.54
C LEU A 28 -5.47 -6.01 -0.54
N PRO A 29 -5.27 -7.34 -0.39
CA PRO A 29 -6.13 -8.15 0.46
C PRO A 29 -6.15 -7.66 1.91
N PRO A 30 -7.34 -7.52 2.53
CA PRO A 30 -7.47 -6.90 3.85
C PRO A 30 -6.77 -7.72 4.95
N TYR A 31 -6.62 -9.04 4.77
CA TYR A 31 -5.91 -9.93 5.68
C TYR A 31 -4.38 -9.77 5.62
N VAL A 32 -3.82 -9.10 4.59
CA VAL A 32 -2.39 -8.80 4.50
C VAL A 32 -2.16 -7.39 5.02
N THR A 33 -1.83 -7.27 6.30
CA THR A 33 -1.66 -5.98 6.99
C THR A 33 -0.21 -5.46 6.96
N ALA A 34 0.77 -6.35 6.77
CA ALA A 34 2.18 -5.98 6.63
C ALA A 34 2.44 -5.39 5.24
N ARG A 35 2.37 -4.06 5.13
CA ARG A 35 2.53 -3.32 3.87
C ARG A 35 3.59 -2.24 3.99
N LEU A 36 4.39 -2.08 2.93
CA LEU A 36 5.40 -1.04 2.79
C LEU A 36 5.09 -0.22 1.54
N ALA A 37 4.85 1.09 1.70
CA ALA A 37 4.84 2.03 0.60
C ALA A 37 6.24 2.58 0.36
N VAL A 38 6.61 2.76 -0.91
CA VAL A 38 7.91 3.31 -1.32
C VAL A 38 7.67 4.39 -2.38
N GLU A 39 8.04 5.62 -2.04
CA GLU A 39 7.98 6.77 -2.95
C GLU A 39 9.16 7.71 -2.65
N ALA A 40 9.81 8.24 -3.69
CA ALA A 40 10.84 9.27 -3.56
C ALA A 40 10.18 10.67 -3.50
N GLY A 41 9.34 10.89 -2.49
CA GLY A 41 8.50 12.08 -2.32
C GLY A 41 8.12 12.32 -0.86
N LEU A 42 7.06 13.09 -0.62
CA LEU A 42 6.51 13.27 0.71
C LEU A 42 5.68 12.04 1.10
N ASN A 43 5.77 11.59 2.36
CA ASN A 43 4.98 10.47 2.88
C ASN A 43 3.46 10.73 2.98
N ALA A 44 2.99 11.91 2.57
CA ALA A 44 1.59 12.30 2.70
C ALA A 44 0.70 11.37 1.88
N GLY A 45 -0.36 10.82 2.48
CA GLY A 45 -1.40 10.04 1.78
C GLY A 45 -1.25 8.51 1.79
N TRP A 46 -0.03 7.95 1.90
CA TRP A 46 0.18 6.49 1.90
C TRP A 46 -0.39 5.75 3.12
N HIS A 47 -0.69 6.46 4.20
CA HIS A 47 -1.31 5.90 5.41
C HIS A 47 -2.63 5.16 5.12
N ARG A 48 -3.36 5.54 4.06
CA ARG A 48 -4.59 4.86 3.63
C ARG A 48 -4.34 3.43 3.14
N TYR A 49 -3.20 3.16 2.52
CA TYR A 49 -2.92 1.88 1.86
C TYR A 49 -1.88 1.02 2.59
N ALA A 50 -0.92 1.65 3.26
CA ALA A 50 0.22 0.98 3.90
C ALA A 50 -0.04 0.53 5.35
N GLY A 51 -1.17 0.91 5.95
CA GLY A 51 -1.55 0.52 7.31
C GLY A 51 -0.78 1.25 8.43
N GLN A 52 -1.16 0.98 9.68
CA GLN A 52 -0.66 1.71 10.86
C GLN A 52 0.77 1.31 11.30
N SER A 53 1.34 0.25 10.71
CA SER A 53 2.64 -0.31 11.13
C SER A 53 3.86 0.38 10.50
N GLN A 54 3.67 1.51 9.81
CA GLN A 54 4.75 2.26 9.17
C GLN A 54 5.75 2.75 10.24
N ARG A 55 6.94 2.11 10.27
CA ARG A 55 8.06 2.54 11.10
C ARG A 55 8.63 3.82 10.48
N GLN A 56 8.18 4.98 10.96
CA GLN A 56 8.75 6.26 10.52
C GLN A 56 10.22 6.31 10.92
N LYS A 57 11.12 6.46 9.94
CA LYS A 57 12.51 6.78 10.24
C LYS A 57 12.53 8.21 10.85
N PRO A 58 13.20 8.43 11.98
CA PRO A 58 13.42 9.79 12.47
C PRO A 58 14.21 10.57 11.41
N ALA A 59 13.88 11.85 11.29
CA ALA A 59 14.56 12.79 10.40
C ALA A 59 16.06 12.87 10.67
#